data_AF-A0A2A3IXV7-F1
#
_entry.id   AF-A0A2A3IXV7-F1
#
_cell.length_a   1.000
_cell.length_b   1.000
_cell.length_c   1.000
_cell.angle_alpha   90.00
_cell.angle_beta   90.00
_cell.angle_gamma   90.00
#
_symmetry.space_group_name_H-M   'P 1'
#
loop_
_entity.id
_entity.type
_entity.pdbx_description
1 polymer ?
#
loop_
_entity_poly.entity_id
_entity_poly.type
_entity_poly.pdbx_seq_one_letter_code
_entity_poly.pdbx_strand_id
1 'polypeptide(L)'
;MILQSHGGAPSGALTTGSVTARQQPAPLEHLWPRHLKLTEYVDLLPARRSLSYRLRLDPGMNLVAAEHLDDALDWSVKTLRQHHPKALVAVTLLAQCIRLLSRHETSRPDPREAQAGQALAALAADPELSHPVEARSVFTYLRESLEPAPALRRRLAGHVLRHSSQDHVLELMSTTEDVGLFPGEDLLYWAERWPDLPQKARLAAQPLFSRRPRPEDELLKESVEKAQRQTRNSGPPPPGGIFRPPSGSCAGSSRSKNSGAATPSTRALSRC
;
A
#
# COMPACT_ATOMS: atom_id res chain seq x y z
N MET A 1 68.09 -50.03 4.17
CA MET A 1 67.94 -51.25 3.36
C MET A 1 66.52 -51.25 2.82
N ILE A 2 66.41 -51.12 1.50
CA ILE A 2 65.18 -51.02 0.69
C ILE A 2 64.74 -52.44 0.33
N LEU A 3 63.44 -52.72 0.19
CA LEU A 3 62.87 -53.61 -0.84
C LEU A 3 61.33 -53.50 -0.92
N GLN A 4 60.86 -53.27 -2.15
CA GLN A 4 59.57 -53.70 -2.76
C GLN A 4 58.29 -52.92 -2.37
N SER A 5 57.38 -52.53 -3.27
CA SER A 5 57.02 -53.11 -4.57
C SER A 5 56.22 -52.15 -5.48
N HIS A 6 56.35 -52.39 -6.79
CA HIS A 6 55.42 -52.20 -7.95
C HIS A 6 54.61 -50.88 -8.10
N GLY A 7 54.61 -50.17 -9.23
CA GLY A 7 54.58 -50.62 -10.62
C GLY A 7 53.13 -50.62 -11.14
N GLY A 8 52.70 -49.57 -11.86
CA GLY A 8 51.38 -49.53 -12.52
C GLY A 8 51.10 -48.19 -13.22
N ALA A 9 50.86 -48.25 -14.53
CA ALA A 9 50.80 -47.15 -15.50
C ALA A 9 49.66 -46.13 -15.31
N PRO A 10 49.75 -44.92 -15.91
CA PRO A 10 48.64 -43.97 -15.98
C PRO A 10 47.67 -44.37 -17.11
N SER A 11 46.52 -44.91 -16.74
CA SER A 11 45.36 -45.03 -17.65
C SER A 11 44.47 -43.80 -17.50
N GLY A 12 44.04 -43.28 -18.64
CA GLY A 12 43.48 -41.94 -18.76
C GLY A 12 42.01 -41.78 -18.37
N ALA A 13 41.59 -40.54 -18.62
CA ALA A 13 40.24 -39.99 -18.60
C ALA A 13 39.61 -39.80 -17.20
N LEU A 14 39.40 -38.55 -16.82
CA LEU A 14 38.14 -37.87 -17.16
C LEU A 14 38.23 -36.39 -16.81
N THR A 15 37.95 -35.60 -17.84
CA THR A 15 37.55 -34.20 -17.82
C THR A 15 36.48 -33.92 -16.76
N THR A 16 36.81 -33.09 -15.79
CA THR A 16 35.88 -32.10 -15.24
C THR A 16 36.66 -30.81 -15.03
N GLY A 17 36.93 -30.10 -16.14
CA GLY A 17 37.25 -28.68 -16.09
C GLY A 17 36.04 -27.98 -15.52
N SER A 18 36.09 -27.68 -14.23
CA SER A 18 35.06 -26.90 -13.54
C SER A 18 35.01 -25.52 -14.20
N VAL A 19 33.97 -25.31 -15.00
CA VAL A 19 33.51 -23.99 -15.41
C VAL A 19 33.03 -23.29 -14.15
N THR A 20 33.97 -22.76 -13.37
CA THR A 20 33.69 -21.68 -12.43
C THR A 20 34.10 -20.39 -13.13
N ALA A 21 33.33 -20.06 -14.17
CA ALA A 21 33.20 -18.67 -14.58
C ALA A 21 32.59 -17.93 -13.38
N ARG A 22 33.44 -17.47 -12.46
CA ARG A 22 33.13 -16.30 -11.64
C ARG A 22 33.03 -15.14 -12.62
N GLN A 23 31.88 -15.01 -13.29
CA GLN A 23 31.47 -13.74 -13.85
C GLN A 23 31.29 -12.82 -12.63
N GLN A 24 32.35 -12.10 -12.27
CA GLN A 24 32.15 -10.87 -11.54
C GLN A 24 31.34 -9.99 -12.49
N PRO A 25 30.10 -9.62 -12.15
CA PRO A 25 29.37 -8.67 -12.97
C PRO A 25 30.26 -7.43 -13.04
N ALA A 26 30.52 -6.93 -14.25
CA ALA A 26 31.07 -5.60 -14.43
C ALA A 26 30.33 -4.65 -13.48
N PRO A 27 30.99 -3.70 -12.81
CA PRO A 27 30.34 -2.87 -11.81
C PRO A 27 29.20 -2.12 -12.49
N LEU A 28 27.96 -2.62 -12.29
CA LEU A 28 26.74 -2.11 -12.93
C LEU A 28 26.60 -0.59 -12.72
N GLU A 29 27.19 -0.11 -11.62
CA GLU A 29 27.37 1.30 -11.25
C GLU A 29 28.04 2.16 -12.33
N HIS A 30 28.86 1.59 -13.23
CA HIS A 30 29.49 2.33 -14.33
C HIS A 30 28.62 2.41 -15.59
N LEU A 31 27.62 1.52 -15.70
CA LEU A 31 26.68 1.51 -16.83
C LEU A 31 25.54 2.52 -16.63
N TRP A 32 25.18 2.80 -15.37
CA TRP A 32 24.26 3.86 -15.00
C TRP A 32 25.05 5.14 -14.63
N PRO A 33 24.59 6.35 -15.01
CA PRO A 33 23.41 6.68 -15.82
C PRO A 33 23.68 6.76 -17.33
N ARG A 34 24.89 6.48 -17.80
CA ARG A 34 25.30 6.78 -19.20
C ARG A 34 24.76 5.82 -20.25
N HIS A 35 24.50 4.57 -19.91
CA HIS A 35 24.23 3.49 -20.86
C HIS A 35 22.95 2.69 -20.58
N LEU A 36 22.32 2.91 -19.44
CA LEU A 36 21.08 2.24 -19.04
C LEU A 36 20.05 3.27 -18.59
N LYS A 37 18.77 2.95 -18.72
CA LYS A 37 17.68 3.66 -18.03
C LYS A 37 17.61 3.24 -16.57
N LEU A 38 16.95 4.05 -15.72
CA LEU A 38 16.86 3.76 -14.29
C LEU A 38 16.15 2.42 -14.06
N THR A 39 15.06 2.20 -14.80
CA THR A 39 14.26 0.98 -14.72
C THR A 39 15.06 -0.25 -15.11
N GLU A 40 15.83 -0.16 -16.19
CA GLU A 40 16.74 -1.23 -16.65
C GLU A 40 17.84 -1.51 -15.61
N TYR A 41 18.44 -0.46 -15.04
CA TYR A 41 19.44 -0.59 -13.99
C TYR A 41 18.86 -1.32 -12.77
N VAL A 42 17.72 -0.87 -12.25
CA VAL A 42 17.06 -1.46 -11.08
C VAL A 42 16.58 -2.90 -11.37
N ASP A 43 16.17 -3.19 -12.61
CA ASP A 43 15.81 -4.54 -13.07
C ASP A 43 17.01 -5.50 -13.12
N LEU A 44 18.22 -4.99 -13.35
CA LEU A 44 19.47 -5.77 -13.28
C LEU A 44 19.98 -5.95 -11.85
N LEU A 45 19.58 -5.10 -10.91
CA LEU A 45 19.99 -5.26 -9.53
C LEU A 45 19.41 -6.56 -8.93
N PRO A 46 20.19 -7.32 -8.15
CA PRO A 46 19.67 -8.52 -7.52
C PRO A 46 18.57 -8.14 -6.53
N ALA A 47 17.52 -8.96 -6.41
CA ALA A 47 16.47 -8.81 -5.37
C ALA A 47 16.99 -9.08 -3.94
N ARG A 48 18.29 -8.92 -3.69
CA ARG A 48 18.95 -9.16 -2.41
C ARG A 48 18.67 -8.02 -1.46
N ARG A 49 18.34 -8.39 -0.22
CA ARG A 49 17.99 -7.48 0.87
C ARG A 49 19.08 -6.46 1.23
N SER A 50 20.36 -6.78 0.99
CA SER A 50 21.47 -5.84 1.20
C SER A 50 21.45 -4.65 0.25
N LEU A 51 20.72 -4.74 -0.87
CA LEU A 51 20.69 -3.69 -1.88
C LEU A 51 19.87 -2.48 -1.43
N SER A 52 18.70 -2.67 -0.80
CA SER A 52 17.91 -1.55 -0.27
C SER A 52 18.70 -0.76 0.78
N TYR A 53 19.50 -1.45 1.58
CA TYR A 53 20.43 -0.83 2.52
C TYR A 53 21.53 -0.03 1.83
N ARG A 54 22.14 -0.56 0.75
CA ARG A 54 23.13 0.16 -0.04
C ARG A 54 22.56 1.40 -0.72
N LEU A 55 21.37 1.29 -1.32
CA LEU A 55 20.67 2.42 -1.95
C LEU A 55 20.35 3.55 -0.96
N ARG A 56 20.14 3.23 0.31
CA ARG A 56 19.91 4.21 1.36
C ARG A 56 21.20 4.93 1.77
N LEU A 57 22.27 4.19 2.05
CA LEU A 57 23.42 4.70 2.78
C LEU A 57 24.57 5.19 1.93
N ASP A 58 24.67 4.71 0.70
CA ASP A 58 25.72 5.14 -0.20
C ASP A 58 25.23 6.39 -0.96
N PRO A 59 25.79 7.58 -0.68
CA PRO A 59 25.40 8.81 -1.37
C PRO A 59 25.67 8.73 -2.88
N GLY A 60 26.61 7.88 -3.32
CA GLY A 60 26.86 7.58 -4.72
C GLY A 60 25.76 6.74 -5.38
N MET A 61 24.86 6.15 -4.58
CA MET A 61 23.72 5.33 -5.00
C MET A 61 22.38 6.03 -4.75
N ASN A 62 22.37 7.35 -4.59
CA ASN A 62 21.12 8.11 -4.70
C ASN A 62 20.69 8.12 -6.17
N LEU A 63 19.96 7.08 -6.57
CA LEU A 63 19.63 6.80 -7.96
C LEU A 63 18.61 7.78 -8.54
N VAL A 64 17.78 8.36 -7.68
CA VAL A 64 16.73 9.27 -8.12
C VAL A 64 17.31 10.69 -8.14
N ALA A 65 17.51 11.20 -9.35
CA ALA A 65 17.64 12.62 -9.63
C ALA A 65 16.30 13.16 -10.14
N ALA A 66 16.13 14.49 -10.19
CA ALA A 66 14.88 15.11 -10.65
C ALA A 66 14.46 14.65 -12.07
N GLU A 67 15.45 14.36 -12.93
CA GLU A 67 15.26 13.84 -14.29
C GLU A 67 14.78 12.38 -14.38
N HIS A 68 14.94 11.59 -13.30
CA HIS A 68 14.54 10.18 -13.26
C HIS A 68 13.34 9.93 -12.34
N LEU A 69 12.75 10.99 -11.80
CA LEU A 69 11.68 10.91 -10.80
C LEU A 69 10.44 10.20 -11.35
N ASP A 70 10.04 10.50 -12.58
CA ASP A 70 8.87 9.88 -13.23
C ASP A 70 9.07 8.37 -13.44
N ASP A 71 10.24 7.98 -13.96
CA ASP A 71 10.60 6.57 -14.19
C ASP A 71 10.67 5.78 -12.87
N ALA A 72 11.25 6.39 -11.83
CA ALA A 72 11.37 5.79 -10.50
C ALA A 72 10.00 5.54 -9.86
N LEU A 73 9.09 6.52 -9.98
CA LEU A 73 7.73 6.42 -9.45
C LEU A 73 6.91 5.38 -10.21
N ASP A 74 6.94 5.39 -11.55
CA ASP A 74 6.22 4.40 -12.36
C ASP A 74 6.68 2.97 -12.06
N TRP A 75 8.01 2.77 -12.01
CA TRP A 75 8.59 1.47 -11.66
C TRP A 75 8.20 1.04 -10.25
N SER A 76 8.22 1.96 -9.28
CA SER A 76 7.82 1.66 -7.90
C SER A 76 6.35 1.28 -7.79
N VAL A 77 5.46 2.01 -8.47
CA VAL A 77 4.02 1.69 -8.53
C VAL A 77 3.81 0.30 -9.11
N LYS A 78 4.41 0.02 -10.26
CA LYS A 78 4.28 -1.27 -10.96
C LYS A 78 4.79 -2.42 -10.09
N THR A 79 5.98 -2.27 -9.51
CA THR A 79 6.64 -3.30 -8.70
C THR A 79 5.84 -3.63 -7.44
N LEU A 80 5.31 -2.61 -6.75
CA LEU A 80 4.49 -2.80 -5.56
C LEU A 80 3.13 -3.44 -5.88
N ARG A 81 2.45 -2.99 -6.93
CA ARG A 81 1.17 -3.60 -7.36
C ARG A 81 1.30 -5.06 -7.79
N GLN A 82 2.50 -5.47 -8.23
CA GLN A 82 2.77 -6.83 -8.68
C GLN A 82 3.26 -7.75 -7.57
N HIS A 83 3.39 -7.26 -6.32
CA HIS A 83 3.97 -8.03 -5.20
C HIS A 83 5.33 -8.64 -5.57
N HIS A 84 6.13 -7.89 -6.33
CA HIS A 84 7.35 -8.40 -6.94
C HIS A 84 8.44 -8.65 -5.87
N PRO A 85 9.37 -9.62 -6.05
CA PRO A 85 10.49 -9.86 -5.11
C PRO A 85 11.38 -8.65 -4.82
N LYS A 86 11.27 -7.58 -5.63
CA LYS A 86 11.98 -6.31 -5.46
C LYS A 86 11.13 -5.22 -4.77
N ALA A 87 10.01 -5.57 -4.14
CA ALA A 87 9.13 -4.62 -3.48
C ALA A 87 9.87 -3.72 -2.47
N LEU A 88 10.81 -4.25 -1.67
CA LEU A 88 11.61 -3.43 -0.76
C LEU A 88 12.52 -2.42 -1.47
N VAL A 89 13.01 -2.74 -2.67
CA VAL A 89 13.77 -1.80 -3.51
C VAL A 89 12.84 -0.68 -4.00
N ALA A 90 11.62 -1.03 -4.42
CA ALA A 90 10.60 -0.05 -4.79
C ALA A 90 10.23 0.87 -3.63
N VAL A 91 10.11 0.36 -2.39
CA VAL A 91 9.87 1.21 -1.22
C VAL A 91 11.05 2.16 -0.96
N THR A 92 12.30 1.71 -1.12
CA THR A 92 13.48 2.59 -1.01
C THR A 92 13.49 3.68 -2.09
N LEU A 93 13.18 3.34 -3.35
CA LEU A 93 13.08 4.31 -4.43
C LEU A 93 11.94 5.30 -4.20
N LEU A 94 10.77 4.82 -3.75
CA LEU A 94 9.64 5.66 -3.37
C LEU A 94 10.03 6.66 -2.28
N ALA A 95 10.76 6.22 -1.24
CA ALA A 95 11.27 7.10 -0.19
C ALA A 95 12.22 8.18 -0.75
N GLN A 96 13.14 7.82 -1.65
CA GLN A 96 13.99 8.80 -2.35
C GLN A 96 13.17 9.80 -3.18
N CYS A 97 12.17 9.33 -3.91
CA CYS A 97 11.25 10.17 -4.69
C CYS A 97 10.52 11.17 -3.79
N ILE A 98 9.99 10.71 -2.64
CA ILE A 98 9.32 11.56 -1.66
C ILE A 98 10.28 12.61 -1.10
N ARG A 99 11.55 12.26 -0.81
CA ARG A 99 12.57 13.24 -0.38
C ARG A 99 12.87 14.30 -1.44
N LEU A 100 12.77 13.97 -2.72
CA LEU A 100 12.94 14.97 -3.79
C LEU A 100 11.70 15.85 -3.90
N LEU A 101 10.51 15.26 -3.87
CA LEU A 101 9.25 16.01 -3.89
C LEU A 101 9.15 16.98 -2.71
N SER A 102 9.62 16.59 -1.51
CA SER A 102 9.61 17.46 -0.34
C SER A 102 10.56 18.66 -0.46
N ARG A 103 11.68 18.52 -1.17
CA ARG A 103 12.60 19.65 -1.42
C ARG A 103 12.02 20.68 -2.38
N HIS A 104 11.09 20.27 -3.24
CA HIS A 104 10.43 21.11 -4.22
C HIS A 104 8.98 21.42 -3.80
N GLU A 105 8.71 21.52 -2.50
CA GLU A 105 7.36 21.76 -2.01
C GLU A 105 6.81 23.10 -2.53
N THR A 106 6.04 23.01 -3.60
CA THR A 106 5.31 24.14 -4.18
C THR A 106 3.88 24.18 -3.67
N SER A 107 3.26 25.35 -3.64
CA SER A 107 1.85 25.50 -3.25
C SER A 107 0.87 24.81 -4.21
N ARG A 108 1.33 24.37 -5.39
CA ARG A 108 0.51 23.63 -6.36
C ARG A 108 0.81 22.13 -6.26
N PRO A 109 -0.21 21.26 -6.39
CA PRO A 109 0.01 19.82 -6.43
C PRO A 109 0.86 19.44 -7.64
N ASP A 110 2.00 18.78 -7.42
CA ASP A 110 2.79 18.17 -8.49
C ASP A 110 2.07 16.86 -8.94
N PRO A 111 1.85 16.62 -10.24
CA PRO A 111 1.26 15.37 -10.75
C PRO A 111 1.97 14.11 -10.23
N ARG A 112 3.27 14.20 -9.92
CA ARG A 112 4.09 13.10 -9.37
C ARG A 112 3.67 12.71 -7.95
N GLU A 113 3.05 13.63 -7.19
CA GLU A 113 2.47 13.29 -5.89
C GLU A 113 1.35 12.26 -6.03
N ALA A 114 0.61 12.27 -7.13
CA ALA A 114 -0.41 11.27 -7.39
C ALA A 114 0.20 9.88 -7.61
N GLN A 115 1.32 9.78 -8.32
CA GLN A 115 2.05 8.51 -8.51
C GLN A 115 2.66 8.02 -7.19
N ALA A 116 3.28 8.91 -6.40
CA ALA A 116 3.77 8.58 -5.08
C ALA A 116 2.63 8.08 -4.16
N GLY A 117 1.47 8.74 -4.21
CA GLY A 117 0.26 8.31 -3.51
C GLY A 117 -0.25 6.94 -3.96
N GLN A 118 -0.19 6.64 -5.27
CA GLN A 118 -0.54 5.33 -5.81
C GLN A 118 0.43 4.24 -5.34
N ALA A 119 1.73 4.54 -5.26
CA ALA A 119 2.74 3.62 -4.75
C ALA A 119 2.51 3.33 -3.26
N LEU A 120 2.20 4.36 -2.45
CA LEU A 120 1.83 4.19 -1.04
C LEU A 120 0.53 3.40 -0.86
N ALA A 121 -0.47 3.59 -1.73
CA ALA A 121 -1.71 2.81 -1.70
C ALA A 121 -1.46 1.34 -2.09
N ALA A 122 -0.54 1.07 -3.02
CA ALA A 122 -0.12 -0.28 -3.35
C ALA A 122 0.67 -0.92 -2.20
N LEU A 123 1.55 -0.17 -1.54
CA LEU A 123 2.25 -0.59 -0.31
C LEU A 123 1.25 -0.96 0.80
N ALA A 124 0.17 -0.18 0.96
CA ALA A 124 -0.89 -0.46 1.93
C ALA A 124 -1.62 -1.79 1.68
N ALA A 125 -1.68 -2.22 0.42
CA ALA A 125 -2.31 -3.46 0.01
C ALA A 125 -1.39 -4.69 0.18
N ASP A 126 -0.14 -4.50 0.62
CA ASP A 126 0.84 -5.55 0.84
C ASP A 126 1.38 -5.52 2.29
N PRO A 127 0.56 -5.93 3.28
CA PRO A 127 0.95 -5.89 4.70
C PRO A 127 2.13 -6.83 5.00
N GLU A 128 2.26 -7.92 4.24
CA GLU A 128 3.32 -8.92 4.42
C GLU A 128 4.72 -8.32 4.21
N LEU A 129 4.83 -7.25 3.42
CA LEU A 129 6.10 -6.56 3.19
C LEU A 129 6.70 -5.94 4.45
N SER A 130 5.87 -5.66 5.47
CA SER A 130 6.31 -5.07 6.74
C SER A 130 6.77 -6.07 7.79
N HIS A 131 6.48 -7.36 7.60
CA HIS A 131 6.81 -8.41 8.57
C HIS A 131 8.31 -8.73 8.70
N PRO A 132 9.12 -8.77 7.62
CA PRO A 132 10.53 -9.08 7.72
C PRO A 132 11.29 -8.04 8.55
N VAL A 133 12.22 -8.51 9.40
CA VAL A 133 13.04 -7.63 10.25
C VAL A 133 13.84 -6.63 9.41
N GLU A 134 14.27 -7.04 8.22
CA GLU A 134 15.06 -6.22 7.31
C GLU A 134 14.23 -5.09 6.68
N ALA A 135 12.91 -5.25 6.60
CA ALA A 135 12.00 -4.22 6.11
C ALA A 135 11.99 -3.00 7.03
N ARG A 136 12.24 -3.17 8.33
CA ARG A 136 12.27 -2.07 9.32
C ARG A 136 13.10 -0.90 8.86
N SER A 137 14.33 -1.16 8.40
CA SER A 137 15.24 -0.10 7.93
C SER A 137 14.72 0.69 6.73
N VAL A 138 13.93 0.03 5.87
CA VAL A 138 13.32 0.63 4.68
C VAL A 138 12.09 1.46 5.06
N PHE A 139 11.23 0.94 5.95
CA PHE A 139 10.08 1.66 6.48
C PHE A 139 10.49 2.85 7.35
N THR A 140 11.54 2.73 8.17
CA THR A 140 12.15 3.86 8.88
C THR A 140 12.65 4.92 7.90
N TYR A 141 13.31 4.51 6.81
CA TYR A 141 13.77 5.47 5.80
C TYR A 141 12.62 6.17 5.08
N LEU A 142 11.52 5.47 4.81
CA LEU A 142 10.30 6.05 4.26
C LEU A 142 9.67 7.06 5.24
N ARG A 143 9.58 6.72 6.54
CA ARG A 143 9.15 7.64 7.59
C ARG A 143 10.01 8.90 7.64
N GLU A 144 11.33 8.75 7.71
CA GLU A 144 12.30 9.86 7.69
C GLU A 144 12.17 10.74 6.41
N SER A 145 11.64 10.17 5.32
CA SER A 145 11.42 10.90 4.07
C SER A 145 10.13 11.73 4.09
N LEU A 146 9.12 11.29 4.84
CA LEU A 146 7.83 11.96 5.02
C LEU A 146 7.81 12.97 6.16
N GLU A 147 8.65 12.76 7.18
CA GLU A 147 8.74 13.61 8.37
C GLU A 147 8.96 15.11 8.08
N PRO A 148 9.92 15.51 7.22
CA PRO A 148 10.25 16.94 7.05
C PRO A 148 9.22 17.73 6.22
N ALA A 149 8.20 17.10 5.63
CA ALA A 149 7.23 17.76 4.75
C ALA A 149 5.78 17.41 5.12
N PRO A 150 5.23 18.02 6.18
CA PRO A 150 3.88 17.69 6.67
C PRO A 150 2.79 17.99 5.64
N ALA A 151 2.93 19.03 4.83
CA ALA A 151 1.92 19.36 3.82
C ALA A 151 1.92 18.33 2.67
N LEU A 152 3.08 17.94 2.13
CA LEU A 152 3.20 16.81 1.20
C LEU A 152 2.66 15.51 1.80
N ARG A 153 3.09 15.17 3.02
CA ARG A 153 2.63 13.98 3.74
C ARG A 153 1.11 13.93 3.84
N ARG A 154 0.45 15.03 4.21
CA ARG A 154 -1.02 15.13 4.26
C ARG A 154 -1.67 14.92 2.90
N ARG A 155 -1.10 15.45 1.81
CA ARG A 155 -1.61 15.23 0.44
C ARG A 155 -1.50 13.76 0.03
N LEU A 156 -0.36 13.13 0.30
CA LEU A 156 -0.11 11.70 0.05
C LEU A 156 -1.04 10.81 0.88
N ALA A 157 -1.16 11.08 2.18
CA ALA A 157 -2.07 10.39 3.09
C ALA A 157 -3.52 10.52 2.62
N GLY A 158 -3.94 11.72 2.19
CA GLY A 158 -5.27 11.94 1.60
C GLY A 158 -5.50 11.14 0.32
N HIS A 159 -4.45 10.96 -0.49
CA HIS A 159 -4.51 10.07 -1.65
C HIS A 159 -4.72 8.62 -1.22
N VAL A 160 -3.95 8.12 -0.25
CA VAL A 160 -4.09 6.75 0.28
C VAL A 160 -5.49 6.53 0.84
N LEU A 161 -6.04 7.45 1.64
CA LEU A 161 -7.40 7.34 2.18
C LEU A 161 -8.47 7.21 1.09
N ARG A 162 -8.31 7.89 -0.06
CA ARG A 162 -9.26 7.80 -1.18
C ARG A 162 -9.17 6.49 -1.97
N HIS A 163 -7.98 5.89 -2.02
CA HIS A 163 -7.68 4.77 -2.92
C HIS A 163 -7.49 3.43 -2.21
N SER A 164 -7.36 3.42 -0.88
CA SER A 164 -7.21 2.21 -0.06
C SER A 164 -8.51 1.80 0.63
N SER A 165 -8.56 0.56 1.10
CA SER A 165 -9.61 0.06 2.01
C SER A 165 -9.28 0.46 3.45
N GLN A 166 -10.27 0.33 4.34
CA GLN A 166 -10.07 0.51 5.78
C GLN A 166 -9.03 -0.46 6.33
N ASP A 167 -9.05 -1.72 5.90
CA ASP A 167 -8.09 -2.73 6.35
C ASP A 167 -6.67 -2.38 5.92
N HIS A 168 -6.47 -1.91 4.70
CA HIS A 168 -5.12 -1.50 4.24
C HIS A 168 -4.58 -0.30 5.04
N VAL A 169 -5.43 0.67 5.36
CA VAL A 169 -5.02 1.81 6.20
C VAL A 169 -4.73 1.36 7.63
N LEU A 170 -5.53 0.44 8.16
CA LEU A 170 -5.31 -0.18 9.45
C LEU A 170 -3.93 -0.84 9.51
N GLU A 171 -3.61 -1.67 8.51
CA GLU A 171 -2.35 -2.39 8.44
C GLU A 171 -1.15 -1.43 8.37
N LEU A 172 -1.23 -0.39 7.55
CA LEU A 172 -0.19 0.67 7.51
C LEU A 172 0.04 1.35 8.86
N MET A 173 -0.99 1.46 9.70
CA MET A 173 -0.87 2.05 11.03
C MET A 173 -0.36 1.06 12.08
N SER A 174 -0.60 -0.24 11.87
CA SER A 174 -0.18 -1.30 12.78
C SER A 174 1.14 -1.97 12.40
N THR A 175 1.78 -1.55 11.30
CA THR A 175 3.12 -2.04 10.93
C THR A 175 4.10 -1.80 12.08
N THR A 176 4.98 -2.80 12.32
CA THR A 176 5.95 -2.80 13.44
C THR A 176 6.78 -1.52 13.53
N GLU A 177 7.03 -0.88 12.39
CA GLU A 177 7.47 0.50 12.29
C GLU A 177 6.37 1.28 11.58
N ASP A 178 5.79 2.29 12.25
CA ASP A 178 4.84 3.21 11.62
C ASP A 178 5.51 3.83 10.38
N VAL A 179 4.86 3.68 9.23
CA VAL A 179 5.29 4.27 7.94
C VAL A 179 5.43 5.79 8.05
N GLY A 180 4.82 6.39 9.08
CA GLY A 180 4.85 7.83 9.35
C GLY A 180 3.90 8.59 8.46
N LEU A 181 2.94 7.92 7.80
CA LEU A 181 1.99 8.54 6.89
C LEU A 181 0.86 9.27 7.64
N PHE A 182 0.50 8.78 8.82
CA PHE A 182 -0.58 9.33 9.64
C PHE A 182 -0.12 9.66 11.06
N PRO A 183 0.90 10.49 11.28
CA PRO A 183 1.43 10.69 12.61
C PRO A 183 0.45 11.45 13.52
N GLY A 184 0.71 11.48 14.83
CA GLY A 184 -0.21 12.02 15.84
C GLY A 184 -0.56 13.49 15.61
N GLU A 185 0.43 14.29 15.19
CA GLU A 185 0.30 15.73 14.94
C GLU A 185 -0.63 16.08 13.78
N ASP A 186 -0.91 15.14 12.87
CA ASP A 186 -1.81 15.37 11.74
C ASP A 186 -3.27 15.02 12.06
N LEU A 187 -3.56 14.51 13.26
CA LEU A 187 -4.93 14.12 13.64
C LEU A 187 -5.90 15.30 13.64
N LEU A 188 -5.47 16.48 14.10
CA LEU A 188 -6.32 17.67 14.10
C LEU A 188 -6.69 18.04 12.66
N TYR A 189 -5.70 18.05 11.77
CA TYR A 189 -5.90 18.30 10.35
C TYR A 189 -6.92 17.33 9.73
N TRP A 190 -6.83 16.03 10.05
CA TRP A 190 -7.79 15.04 9.55
C TRP A 190 -9.19 15.19 10.14
N ALA A 191 -9.29 15.57 11.41
CA ALA A 191 -10.56 15.76 12.10
C ALA A 191 -11.30 16.99 11.57
N GLU A 192 -10.59 18.10 11.34
CA GLU A 192 -11.14 19.33 10.76
C GLU A 192 -11.66 19.11 9.33
N ARG A 193 -10.92 18.33 8.53
CA ARG A 193 -11.30 18.02 7.14
C ARG A 193 -12.27 16.86 6.99
N TRP A 194 -12.70 16.24 8.09
CA TRP A 194 -13.61 15.10 8.05
C TRP A 194 -14.86 15.33 7.20
N PRO A 195 -15.55 16.50 7.28
CA PRO A 195 -16.76 16.76 6.48
C PRO A 195 -16.48 16.79 4.97
N ASP A 196 -15.27 17.21 4.58
CA ASP A 196 -14.87 17.38 3.18
C ASP A 196 -14.40 16.07 2.54
N LEU A 197 -14.18 15.03 3.35
CA LEU A 197 -13.75 13.73 2.86
C LEU A 197 -14.92 12.95 2.24
N PRO A 198 -14.72 12.36 1.03
CA PRO A 198 -15.68 11.42 0.46
C PRO A 198 -15.99 10.28 1.43
N GLN A 199 -17.21 9.72 1.37
CA GLN A 199 -17.64 8.68 2.31
C GLN A 199 -16.67 7.49 2.38
N LYS A 200 -16.16 7.02 1.22
CA LYS A 200 -15.14 5.97 1.16
C LYS A 200 -13.88 6.34 1.95
N ALA A 201 -13.39 7.57 1.80
CA ALA A 201 -12.21 8.04 2.50
C ALA A 201 -12.44 8.18 4.01
N ARG A 202 -13.65 8.58 4.43
CA ARG A 202 -14.04 8.58 5.84
C ARG A 202 -14.04 7.17 6.45
N LEU A 203 -14.54 6.16 5.72
CA LEU A 203 -14.47 4.77 6.17
C LEU A 203 -13.01 4.31 6.29
N ALA A 204 -12.20 4.58 5.26
CA ALA A 204 -10.78 4.24 5.27
C ALA A 204 -10.01 4.93 6.42
N ALA A 205 -10.38 6.16 6.77
CA ALA A 205 -9.75 6.98 7.80
C ALA A 205 -10.30 6.70 9.22
N GLN A 206 -11.35 5.89 9.37
CA GLN A 206 -11.92 5.56 10.68
C GLN A 206 -10.88 5.06 11.71
N PRO A 207 -9.89 4.21 11.35
CA PRO A 207 -8.86 3.74 12.27
C PRO A 207 -8.03 4.84 12.94
N LEU A 208 -7.88 6.00 12.27
CA LEU A 208 -7.12 7.15 12.79
C LEU A 208 -7.66 7.65 14.14
N PHE A 209 -8.97 7.54 14.34
CA PHE A 209 -9.65 8.06 15.52
C PHE A 209 -10.15 6.98 16.49
N SER A 210 -10.35 5.75 16.02
CA SER A 210 -10.91 4.68 16.85
C SER A 210 -9.85 3.90 17.64
N ARG A 211 -8.60 3.86 17.16
CA ARG A 211 -7.52 3.07 17.77
C ARG A 211 -6.48 3.88 18.54
N ARG A 212 -6.57 5.21 18.52
CA ARG A 212 -5.63 6.07 19.24
C ARG A 212 -6.13 6.40 20.64
N PRO A 213 -5.22 6.59 21.61
CA PRO A 213 -5.57 7.17 22.90
C PRO A 213 -6.34 8.47 22.71
N ARG A 214 -7.26 8.77 23.63
CA ARG A 214 -7.96 10.06 23.60
C ARG A 214 -6.95 11.20 23.70
N PRO A 215 -7.04 12.22 22.84
CA PRO A 215 -6.15 13.37 22.89
C PRO A 215 -6.36 14.16 24.18
N GLU A 216 -5.26 14.67 24.75
CA GLU A 216 -5.28 15.55 25.92
C GLU A 216 -5.66 16.99 25.55
N ASP A 217 -5.36 17.41 24.32
CA ASP A 217 -5.74 18.71 23.77
C ASP A 217 -7.26 18.77 23.54
N GLU A 218 -7.92 19.73 24.18
CA GLU A 218 -9.37 19.94 24.10
C GLU A 218 -9.84 20.27 22.67
N LEU A 219 -9.08 21.04 21.88
CA LEU A 219 -9.45 21.36 20.50
C LEU A 219 -9.44 20.11 19.61
N LEU A 220 -8.41 19.27 19.79
CA LEU A 220 -8.30 18.00 19.09
C LEU A 220 -9.41 17.05 19.54
N LYS A 221 -9.71 17.00 20.83
CA LYS A 221 -10.78 16.16 21.40
C LYS A 221 -12.14 16.51 20.81
N GLU A 222 -12.53 17.80 20.81
CA GLU A 222 -13.78 18.26 20.22
C GLU A 222 -13.89 17.91 18.72
N SER A 223 -12.80 18.14 17.98
CA SER A 223 -12.74 17.87 16.54
C SER A 223 -12.85 16.37 16.24
N VAL A 224 -12.17 15.52 17.01
CA VAL A 224 -12.23 14.06 16.89
C VAL A 224 -13.62 13.54 17.24
N GLU A 225 -14.24 14.04 18.31
CA GLU A 225 -15.61 13.65 18.67
C GLU A 225 -16.62 14.02 17.57
N LYS A 226 -16.49 15.21 17.00
CA LYS A 226 -17.33 15.67 15.89
C LYS A 226 -17.16 14.75 14.67
N ALA A 227 -15.93 14.43 14.30
CA ALA A 227 -15.63 13.49 13.22
C ALA A 227 -16.24 12.10 13.48
N GLN A 228 -16.07 11.55 14.69
CA GLN A 228 -16.62 10.25 15.07
C GLN A 228 -18.15 10.19 15.02
N ARG A 229 -18.85 11.24 15.48
CA ARG A 229 -20.33 11.33 15.40
C ARG A 229 -20.80 11.30 13.95
N GLN A 230 -20.13 12.02 13.06
CA GLN A 230 -20.47 12.05 11.63
C GLN A 230 -20.26 10.70 10.96
N THR A 231 -19.24 9.93 11.35
CA THR A 231 -19.02 8.56 10.85
C THR A 231 -20.13 7.62 11.28
N ARG A 232 -20.55 7.68 12.54
CA ARG A 232 -21.66 6.85 13.06
C ARG A 232 -22.98 7.16 12.34
N ASN A 233 -23.20 8.43 12.01
CA ASN A 233 -24.41 8.87 11.30
C ASN A 233 -24.38 8.57 9.79
N SER A 234 -23.25 8.10 9.24
CA SER A 234 -23.09 7.74 7.82
C SER A 234 -22.84 6.25 7.58
N GLY A 235 -23.04 5.41 8.61
CA GLY A 235 -23.08 3.96 8.48
C GLY A 235 -24.30 3.47 7.69
N PRO A 236 -24.25 2.25 7.11
CA PRO A 236 -25.40 1.68 6.42
C PRO A 236 -26.61 1.58 7.36
N PRO A 237 -27.84 1.72 6.85
CA PRO A 237 -29.03 1.53 7.67
C PRO A 237 -28.98 0.14 8.33
N PRO A 238 -29.45 -0.01 9.58
CA PRO A 238 -29.43 -1.29 10.26
C PRO A 238 -30.12 -2.35 9.40
N PRO A 239 -29.53 -3.56 9.26
CA PRO A 239 -30.16 -4.62 8.49
C PRO A 239 -31.47 -5.01 9.17
N GLY A 240 -32.58 -4.81 8.47
CA GLY A 240 -33.87 -5.41 8.78
C GLY A 240 -34.38 -5.09 10.19
N GLY A 241 -34.98 -3.92 10.36
CA GLY A 241 -36.07 -3.81 11.32
C GLY A 241 -37.15 -4.79 10.90
N ILE A 242 -37.16 -5.98 11.50
CA ILE A 242 -38.24 -6.95 11.38
C ILE A 242 -39.49 -6.24 11.90
N PHE A 243 -40.29 -5.75 10.96
CA PHE A 243 -41.62 -5.22 11.24
C PHE A 243 -42.45 -6.40 11.73
N ARG A 244 -42.47 -6.59 13.05
CA ARG A 244 -43.29 -7.59 13.71
C ARG A 244 -44.73 -7.05 13.65
N PRO A 245 -45.64 -7.65 12.86
CA PRO A 245 -47.02 -7.18 12.86
C PRO A 245 -47.63 -7.46 14.25
N PRO A 246 -48.49 -6.57 14.77
CA PRO A 246 -49.16 -6.81 16.03
C PRO A 246 -50.09 -8.02 15.87
N SER A 247 -49.89 -8.99 16.76
CA SER A 247 -50.77 -10.14 16.96
C SER A 247 -52.13 -9.67 17.46
N GLY A 248 -53.04 -9.39 16.52
CA GLY A 248 -54.46 -9.17 16.77
C GLY A 248 -55.23 -10.47 16.63
N SER A 249 -55.58 -11.06 17.76
CA SER A 249 -56.53 -12.16 17.89
C SER A 249 -57.95 -11.64 17.65
N CYS A 250 -58.66 -12.17 16.65
CA CYS A 250 -60.12 -12.18 16.61
C CYS A 250 -60.61 -13.46 15.92
N ALA A 251 -61.16 -14.37 16.74
CA ALA A 251 -62.07 -15.42 16.29
C ALA A 251 -63.45 -14.82 15.98
N GLY A 252 -64.19 -15.36 15.01
CA GLY A 252 -65.57 -14.96 14.77
C GLY A 252 -66.17 -15.39 13.43
N SER A 253 -66.66 -16.63 13.39
CA SER A 253 -67.54 -17.27 12.39
C SER A 253 -68.59 -16.42 11.66
N SER A 254 -68.77 -16.75 10.37
CA SER A 254 -70.05 -17.14 9.70
C SER A 254 -70.47 -16.37 8.43
N ARG A 255 -70.35 -17.10 7.30
CA ARG A 255 -71.43 -17.45 6.35
C ARG A 255 -72.17 -16.32 5.58
N SER A 256 -71.96 -16.22 4.26
CA SER A 256 -72.93 -16.61 3.21
C SER A 256 -72.64 -15.98 1.83
N LYS A 257 -72.51 -16.87 0.84
CA LYS A 257 -72.91 -16.84 -0.60
C LYS A 257 -73.10 -15.51 -1.35
N ASN A 258 -72.34 -15.36 -2.46
CA ASN A 258 -72.80 -15.27 -3.86
C ASN A 258 -71.60 -14.83 -4.73
N SER A 259 -71.04 -15.71 -5.58
CA SER A 259 -71.38 -15.97 -7.00
C SER A 259 -71.13 -14.80 -7.97
N GLY A 260 -70.29 -15.04 -8.99
CA GLY A 260 -70.04 -14.15 -10.13
C GLY A 260 -68.55 -13.83 -10.31
N ALA A 261 -67.74 -14.78 -10.81
CA ALA A 261 -67.39 -14.91 -12.24
C ALA A 261 -66.38 -13.85 -12.73
N ALA A 262 -65.10 -14.24 -12.83
CA ALA A 262 -64.17 -13.87 -13.90
C ALA A 262 -62.77 -14.46 -13.66
N THR A 263 -62.34 -15.36 -14.53
CA THR A 263 -60.94 -15.71 -14.83
C THR A 263 -60.83 -15.92 -16.34
N PRO A 264 -59.64 -15.93 -16.95
CA PRO A 264 -58.45 -15.13 -16.64
C PRO A 264 -57.89 -14.42 -17.89
N SER A 265 -57.14 -13.34 -17.66
CA SER A 265 -56.31 -12.69 -18.67
C SER A 265 -55.03 -13.52 -18.89
N THR A 266 -54.81 -13.98 -20.12
CA THR A 266 -53.60 -14.70 -20.55
C THR A 266 -52.61 -13.73 -21.20
N ARG A 267 -51.35 -13.79 -20.72
CA ARG A 267 -50.12 -13.21 -21.29
C ARG A 267 -49.87 -13.64 -22.74
N ALA A 268 -49.35 -12.72 -23.55
CA ALA A 268 -48.21 -12.86 -24.49
C ALA A 268 -48.06 -11.49 -25.21
N LEU A 269 -46.97 -10.71 -25.20
CA LEU A 269 -45.55 -10.96 -25.48
C LEU A 269 -45.30 -11.77 -26.78
N SER A 270 -45.12 -11.05 -27.89
CA SER A 270 -44.13 -11.39 -28.92
C SER A 270 -43.80 -10.21 -29.84
N ARG A 271 -42.54 -9.77 -29.74
CA ARG A 271 -41.58 -9.45 -30.81
C ARG A 271 -42.02 -8.56 -31.99
N CYS A 272 -41.41 -7.36 -32.04
CA CYS A 272 -40.42 -6.98 -33.04
C CYS A 272 -39.35 -6.13 -32.35
#